data_AF-A0A5A9N5Z7-F1
#
_entry.id   AF-A0A5A9N5Z7-F1
#
_cell.length_a   1.000
_cell.length_b   1.000
_cell.length_c   1.000
_cell.angle_alpha   90.00
_cell.angle_beta   90.00
_cell.angle_gamma   90.00
#
_symmetry.space_group_name_H-M   'P 1'
#
loop_
_entity.id
_entity.type
_entity.pdbx_description
1 polymer ?
#
loop_
_entity_poly.entity_id
_entity_poly.type
_entity_poly.pdbx_seq_one_letter_code
_entity_poly.pdbx_strand_id
1 'polypeptide(L)'
;MAALSKSIPHSCYEIGHTWSPSCTASTLQVTAGALEVSFKIYAPLYLIAAILRRRKKDYYKKRLVPEILQSTSFLTANGGLYIAFFCILRRLLGRFYSWSAGFGAALPASYIAILIERKSRRGLLTIYMANLATETIFRMAVTRGLVKAMKHGEILLFCLTASLYMFFFRCKDGLNGFAFSALKFIVGKEEIPTHSCLPGHTYLQGSERTTTLLDESREPTSASRGSCIRALARKMLDSVCKHGPRHRCCKHYQDNCISYCVKGFIRMFSVGYLIQCCLKVPSTFRHVFTKPSRLLSLLYNKENFQLGAFLGSFVSIYKGTSCLLRWMRNLDDELHALIAGFLAGTSMFFYKSTSISMYLFSKLVETLYFKGIEAGKFPYFPEADTIIYAISTAICFQAAVMEMQNLRPSYWKFLLRLTKGRFALMNRKVLDTFGTQASRNFHDFTPKLDPRYVMCPVDMDL
;
A
#
# COMPACT_ATOMS: atom_id res chain seq x y z
N MET A 1 27.98 17.65 -11.12
CA MET A 1 27.78 18.89 -10.34
C MET A 1 27.40 20.11 -11.20
N ALA A 2 27.70 20.16 -12.50
CA ALA A 2 27.32 21.27 -13.40
C ALA A 2 25.79 21.49 -13.61
N ALA A 3 24.96 20.47 -13.39
CA ALA A 3 23.50 20.59 -13.57
C ALA A 3 22.76 21.33 -12.43
N LEU A 4 23.39 21.48 -11.26
CA LEU A 4 22.81 22.20 -10.11
C LEU A 4 23.10 23.71 -10.16
N SER A 5 24.17 24.12 -10.84
CA SER A 5 24.54 25.53 -11.02
C SER A 5 23.87 26.19 -12.23
N LYS A 6 23.36 25.39 -13.18
CA LYS A 6 22.56 25.90 -14.29
C LYS A 6 21.33 26.62 -13.72
N SER A 7 21.04 27.81 -14.23
CA SER A 7 19.92 28.63 -13.80
C SER A 7 19.17 29.21 -14.99
N ILE A 8 17.89 29.51 -14.80
CA ILE A 8 17.03 30.17 -15.80
C ILE A 8 16.48 31.49 -15.24
N PRO A 9 16.53 32.59 -16.00
CA PRO A 9 16.22 33.93 -15.51
C PRO A 9 14.72 34.29 -15.56
N HIS A 10 13.81 33.33 -15.72
CA HIS A 10 12.37 33.58 -15.87
C HIS A 10 11.69 33.89 -14.53
N SER A 11 10.54 34.55 -14.57
CA SER A 11 9.68 34.89 -13.44
C SER A 11 8.79 33.72 -13.02
N CYS A 12 8.13 33.87 -11.86
CA CYS A 12 7.15 32.89 -11.39
C CYS A 12 5.94 32.76 -12.34
N TYR A 13 5.58 33.85 -13.02
CA TYR A 13 4.50 33.88 -14.00
C TYR A 13 4.86 33.10 -15.27
N GLU A 14 6.09 33.27 -15.76
CA GLU A 14 6.56 32.58 -16.97
C GLU A 14 6.70 31.07 -16.81
N ILE A 15 6.95 30.57 -15.59
CA ILE A 15 7.14 29.12 -15.32
C ILE A 15 5.96 28.49 -14.57
N GLY A 16 5.65 29.00 -13.39
CA GLY A 16 4.84 28.27 -12.41
C GLY A 16 3.35 28.56 -12.52
N HIS A 17 2.99 29.85 -12.49
CA HIS A 17 1.60 30.30 -12.43
C HIS A 17 1.18 31.10 -13.66
N THR A 18 1.35 30.50 -14.82
CA THR A 18 1.13 31.07 -16.17
C THR A 18 -0.27 31.60 -16.44
N TRP A 19 -1.25 31.28 -15.58
CA TRP A 19 -2.64 31.75 -15.69
C TRP A 19 -2.89 33.11 -15.01
N SER A 20 -1.96 33.60 -14.18
CA SER A 20 -2.12 34.88 -13.46
C SER A 20 -0.76 35.52 -13.14
N PRO A 21 -0.52 36.80 -13.49
CA PRO A 21 0.76 37.45 -13.23
C PRO A 21 1.03 37.68 -11.73
N SER A 22 -0.01 37.74 -10.91
CA SER A 22 0.13 37.93 -9.45
C SER A 22 0.41 36.63 -8.71
N CYS A 23 1.53 36.59 -7.98
CA CYS A 23 1.92 35.47 -7.09
C CYS A 23 0.89 35.22 -5.98
N THR A 24 0.34 36.28 -5.39
CA THR A 24 -0.62 36.19 -4.29
C THR A 24 -1.97 35.68 -4.78
N ALA A 25 -2.46 36.20 -5.92
CA ALA A 25 -3.68 35.72 -6.55
C ALA A 25 -3.57 34.23 -6.91
N SER A 26 -2.45 33.81 -7.50
CA SER A 26 -2.19 32.42 -7.87
C SER A 26 -2.16 31.48 -6.64
N THR A 27 -1.51 31.91 -5.56
CA THR A 27 -1.52 31.19 -4.28
C THR A 27 -2.93 31.04 -3.73
N LEU A 28 -3.71 32.12 -3.66
CA LEU A 28 -5.09 32.09 -3.16
C LEU A 28 -6.00 31.20 -4.00
N GLN A 29 -5.88 31.29 -5.32
CA GLN A 29 -6.63 30.47 -6.26
C GLN A 29 -6.36 28.98 -6.09
N VAL A 30 -5.09 28.57 -5.95
CA VAL A 30 -4.72 27.16 -5.71
C VAL A 30 -5.17 26.72 -4.32
N THR A 31 -5.02 27.57 -3.31
CA THR A 31 -5.46 27.28 -1.94
C THR A 31 -6.97 27.05 -1.87
N ALA A 32 -7.78 27.90 -2.52
CA ALA A 32 -9.23 27.74 -2.58
C ALA A 32 -9.65 26.44 -3.29
N GLY A 33 -9.01 26.12 -4.41
CA GLY A 33 -9.24 24.86 -5.11
C GLY A 33 -8.86 23.63 -4.26
N ALA A 34 -7.72 23.71 -3.55
CA ALA A 34 -7.26 22.67 -2.66
C ALA A 34 -8.19 22.48 -1.46
N LEU A 35 -8.75 23.55 -0.90
CA LEU A 35 -9.72 23.52 0.20
C LEU A 35 -10.96 22.72 -0.15
N GLU A 36 -11.58 23.05 -1.29
CA GLU A 36 -12.80 22.39 -1.75
C GLU A 36 -12.57 20.88 -1.97
N VAL A 37 -11.46 20.51 -2.61
CA VAL A 37 -11.13 19.13 -2.91
C VAL A 37 -10.75 18.35 -1.65
N SER A 38 -9.98 18.96 -0.75
CA SER A 38 -9.58 18.36 0.52
C SER A 38 -10.80 18.05 1.39
N PHE A 39 -11.75 18.98 1.47
CA PHE A 39 -13.00 18.77 2.18
C PHE A 39 -13.82 17.61 1.57
N LYS A 40 -13.95 17.57 0.24
CA LYS A 40 -14.65 16.49 -0.49
C LYS A 40 -14.01 15.11 -0.30
N ILE A 41 -12.72 15.03 0.00
CA ILE A 41 -12.02 13.77 0.28
C ILE A 41 -12.20 13.37 1.74
N TYR A 42 -11.98 14.29 2.68
CA TYR A 42 -11.94 13.95 4.10
C TYR A 42 -13.32 13.84 4.74
N ALA A 43 -14.29 14.69 4.38
CA ALA A 43 -15.60 14.66 5.02
C ALA A 43 -16.30 13.28 4.89
N PRO A 44 -16.38 12.65 3.69
CA PRO A 44 -17.00 11.33 3.56
C PRO A 44 -16.22 10.22 4.27
N LEU A 45 -14.88 10.24 4.18
CA LEU A 45 -14.03 9.20 4.76
C LEU A 45 -14.16 9.15 6.29
N TYR A 46 -14.14 10.32 6.93
CA TYR A 46 -14.31 10.44 8.37
C TYR A 46 -15.74 10.11 8.81
N LEU A 47 -16.74 10.53 8.03
CA LEU A 47 -18.14 10.22 8.33
C LEU A 47 -18.42 8.72 8.28
N ILE A 48 -17.95 8.03 7.22
CA ILE A 48 -18.09 6.57 7.08
C ILE A 48 -17.38 5.86 8.24
N ALA A 49 -16.16 6.28 8.59
CA ALA A 49 -15.41 5.70 9.70
C ALA A 49 -16.12 5.89 11.06
N ALA A 50 -16.78 7.04 11.26
CA ALA A 50 -17.55 7.32 12.47
C ALA A 50 -18.81 6.44 12.57
N ILE A 51 -19.51 6.25 11.45
CA ILE A 51 -20.71 5.40 11.35
C ILE A 51 -20.35 3.93 11.61
N LEU A 52 -19.31 3.41 10.95
CA LEU A 52 -18.85 2.02 11.12
C LEU A 52 -18.43 1.71 12.57
N ARG A 53 -17.87 2.71 13.27
CA ARG A 53 -17.49 2.58 14.67
C ARG A 53 -18.63 2.85 15.66
N ARG A 54 -19.87 3.05 15.18
CA ARG A 54 -21.07 3.30 15.98
C ARG A 54 -20.85 4.35 17.09
N ARG A 55 -20.22 5.48 16.75
CA ARG A 55 -19.88 6.53 17.73
C ARG A 55 -21.14 7.27 18.20
N LYS A 56 -21.13 7.75 19.47
CA LYS A 56 -22.23 8.53 20.08
C LYS A 56 -22.43 9.90 19.39
N LYS A 57 -23.62 10.49 19.50
CA LYS A 57 -23.96 11.79 18.88
C LYS A 57 -22.97 12.92 19.25
N ASP A 58 -22.48 12.97 20.48
CA ASP A 58 -21.52 13.99 20.94
C ASP A 58 -20.17 13.94 20.20
N TYR A 59 -19.76 12.75 19.75
CA TYR A 59 -18.53 12.57 18.98
C TYR A 59 -18.57 13.34 17.65
N TYR A 60 -19.74 13.42 17.02
CA TYR A 60 -19.89 14.09 15.72
C TYR A 60 -19.63 15.59 15.83
N LYS A 61 -20.14 16.26 16.86
CA LYS A 61 -19.92 17.71 17.04
C LYS A 61 -18.55 18.02 17.64
N LYS A 62 -18.18 17.35 18.74
CA LYS A 62 -16.99 17.71 19.52
C LYS A 62 -15.67 17.23 18.91
N ARG A 63 -15.70 16.20 18.06
CA ARG A 63 -14.48 15.54 17.59
C ARG A 63 -14.44 15.36 16.09
N LEU A 64 -15.50 14.89 15.45
CA LEU A 64 -15.50 14.64 14.01
C LEU A 64 -15.28 15.92 13.18
N VAL A 65 -16.00 17.01 13.49
CA VAL A 65 -15.87 18.28 12.75
C VAL A 65 -14.46 18.88 12.88
N PRO A 66 -13.87 19.06 14.08
CA PRO A 66 -12.49 19.51 14.21
C PRO A 66 -11.49 18.59 13.49
N GLU A 67 -11.70 17.28 13.56
CA GLU A 67 -10.85 16.30 12.89
C GLU A 67 -10.90 16.43 11.35
N ILE A 68 -12.09 16.64 10.77
CA ILE A 68 -12.27 16.90 9.33
C ILE A 68 -11.61 18.22 8.93
N LEU A 69 -11.86 19.29 9.69
CA LEU A 69 -11.30 20.61 9.42
C LEU A 69 -9.78 20.59 9.49
N GLN A 70 -9.19 19.98 10.52
CA GLN A 70 -7.74 19.88 10.68
C GLN A 70 -7.08 19.15 9.49
N SER A 71 -7.63 18.00 9.09
CA SER A 71 -7.09 17.24 7.95
C SER A 71 -7.32 17.93 6.61
N THR A 72 -8.42 18.67 6.49
CA THR A 72 -8.69 19.56 5.34
C THR A 72 -7.67 20.69 5.29
N SER A 73 -7.39 21.35 6.42
CA SER A 73 -6.39 22.41 6.53
C SER A 73 -4.99 21.92 6.21
N PHE A 74 -4.60 20.73 6.69
CA PHE A 74 -3.33 20.09 6.34
C PHE A 74 -3.12 19.99 4.83
N LEU A 75 -4.07 19.36 4.11
CA LEU A 75 -3.89 19.13 2.67
C LEU A 75 -4.00 20.42 1.86
N THR A 76 -4.87 21.34 2.30
CA THR A 76 -5.01 22.69 1.73
C THR A 76 -3.72 23.48 1.88
N ALA A 77 -3.14 23.49 3.08
CA ALA A 77 -1.88 24.15 3.37
C ALA A 77 -0.75 23.58 2.52
N ASN A 78 -0.66 22.26 2.34
CA ASN A 78 0.38 21.66 1.51
C ASN A 78 0.34 22.19 0.06
N GLY A 79 -0.85 22.28 -0.54
CA GLY A 79 -1.02 22.81 -1.90
C GLY A 79 -0.78 24.33 -2.01
N GLY A 80 -1.34 25.11 -1.07
CA GLY A 80 -1.19 26.56 -1.05
C GLY A 80 0.23 27.02 -0.74
N LEU A 81 0.84 26.45 0.31
CA LEU A 81 2.22 26.76 0.71
C LEU A 81 3.22 26.37 -0.37
N TYR A 82 2.98 25.30 -1.14
CA TYR A 82 3.88 24.96 -2.25
C TYR A 82 4.01 26.11 -3.26
N ILE A 83 2.89 26.70 -3.70
CA ILE A 83 2.93 27.84 -4.64
C ILE A 83 3.52 29.08 -3.96
N ALA A 84 3.21 29.31 -2.68
CA ALA A 84 3.79 30.43 -1.93
C ALA A 84 5.33 30.31 -1.86
N PHE A 85 5.86 29.14 -1.45
CA PHE A 85 7.29 28.89 -1.36
C PHE A 85 7.97 28.84 -2.73
N PHE A 86 7.28 28.38 -3.78
CA PHE A 86 7.78 28.49 -5.16
C PHE A 86 8.10 29.95 -5.51
N CYS A 87 7.19 30.87 -5.19
CA CYS A 87 7.37 32.30 -5.46
C CYS A 87 8.38 32.96 -4.51
N ILE A 88 8.35 32.62 -3.21
CA ILE A 88 9.30 33.14 -2.22
C ILE A 88 10.72 32.72 -2.59
N LEU A 89 10.94 31.45 -2.91
CA LEU A 89 12.26 30.93 -3.24
C LEU A 89 12.79 31.57 -4.53
N ARG A 90 11.93 31.81 -5.53
CA ARG A 90 12.31 32.57 -6.72
C ARG A 90 12.68 34.02 -6.42
N ARG A 91 12.00 34.67 -5.47
CA ARG A 91 12.32 36.04 -5.03
C ARG A 91 13.65 36.10 -4.27
N LEU A 92 13.92 35.11 -3.42
CA LEU A 92 15.16 35.02 -2.65
C LEU A 92 16.38 34.68 -3.51
N LEU A 93 16.24 33.74 -4.45
CA LEU A 93 17.34 33.27 -5.28
C LEU A 93 17.57 34.11 -6.55
N GLY A 94 16.63 34.98 -6.93
CA GLY A 94 16.72 35.81 -8.14
C GLY A 94 16.65 35.04 -9.47
N ARG A 95 16.71 33.71 -9.46
CA ARG A 95 16.63 32.80 -10.63
C ARG A 95 16.01 31.46 -10.22
N PHE A 96 15.62 30.64 -11.19
CA PHE A 96 15.29 29.23 -10.93
C PHE A 96 16.48 28.32 -11.18
N TYR A 97 16.63 27.32 -10.32
CA TYR A 97 17.62 26.24 -10.44
C TYR A 97 16.87 24.91 -10.60
N SER A 98 17.57 23.87 -11.04
CA SER A 98 16.96 22.56 -11.29
C SER A 98 16.20 21.98 -10.09
N TRP A 99 16.59 22.30 -8.86
CA TRP A 99 15.96 21.82 -7.63
C TRP A 99 14.94 22.79 -7.02
N SER A 100 14.99 24.09 -7.36
CA SER A 100 14.26 25.11 -6.60
C SER A 100 12.74 25.08 -6.88
N ALA A 101 12.35 24.85 -8.13
CA ALA A 101 10.95 24.81 -8.58
C ALA A 101 10.15 23.62 -8.01
N GLY A 102 10.82 22.50 -7.72
CA GLY A 102 10.20 21.30 -7.18
C GLY A 102 10.56 21.09 -5.72
N PHE A 103 11.72 20.47 -5.49
CA PHE A 103 12.19 20.07 -4.16
C PHE A 103 12.26 21.24 -3.18
N GLY A 104 12.89 22.34 -3.59
CA GLY A 104 13.13 23.51 -2.75
C GLY A 104 11.85 24.19 -2.25
N ALA A 105 10.85 24.31 -3.13
CA ALA A 105 9.54 24.87 -2.77
C ALA A 105 8.70 23.91 -1.91
N ALA A 106 8.74 22.62 -2.24
CA ALA A 106 7.89 21.61 -1.59
C ALA A 106 8.38 21.19 -0.20
N LEU A 107 9.67 21.23 0.08
CA LEU A 107 10.23 20.83 1.38
C LEU A 107 9.68 21.67 2.55
N PRO A 108 9.82 23.01 2.58
CA PRO A 108 9.27 23.82 3.67
C PRO A 108 7.74 23.81 3.69
N ALA A 109 7.09 23.77 2.51
CA ALA A 109 5.63 23.69 2.39
C ALA A 109 5.06 22.44 3.08
N SER A 110 5.63 21.28 2.75
CA SER A 110 5.18 20.00 3.27
C SER A 110 5.55 19.78 4.73
N TYR A 111 6.69 20.33 5.18
CA TYR A 111 7.09 20.35 6.60
C TYR A 111 6.08 21.13 7.45
N ILE A 112 5.73 22.36 7.05
CA ILE A 112 4.74 23.16 7.79
C ILE A 112 3.36 22.49 7.72
N ALA A 113 2.97 21.96 6.56
CA ALA A 113 1.69 21.30 6.39
C ALA A 113 1.54 20.11 7.35
N ILE A 114 2.51 19.18 7.40
CA ILE A 114 2.37 17.96 8.21
C ILE A 114 2.27 18.25 9.71
N LEU A 115 2.81 19.38 10.18
CA LEU A 115 2.64 19.83 11.56
C LEU A 115 1.20 20.21 11.90
N ILE A 116 0.39 20.61 10.93
CA ILE A 116 -1.06 20.87 11.09
C ILE A 116 -1.80 19.55 11.33
N GLU A 117 -1.34 18.45 10.74
CA GLU A 117 -2.00 17.15 10.84
C GLU A 117 -1.78 16.49 12.22
N ARG A 118 -2.74 15.66 12.63
CA ARG A 118 -2.71 14.95 13.91
C ARG A 118 -1.57 13.94 13.97
N LYS A 119 -0.86 13.89 15.10
CA LYS A 119 0.25 12.95 15.36
C LYS A 119 -0.11 11.49 15.03
N SER A 120 -1.33 11.05 15.34
CA SER A 120 -1.77 9.67 15.07
C SER A 120 -1.85 9.30 13.57
N ARG A 121 -1.91 10.27 12.67
CA ARG A 121 -1.98 10.04 11.21
C ARG A 121 -0.67 10.30 10.48
N ARG A 122 0.26 11.04 11.10
CA ARG A 122 1.55 11.41 10.47
C ARG A 122 2.31 10.16 10.03
N GLY A 123 2.51 9.18 10.89
CA GLY A 123 3.19 7.93 10.53
C GLY A 123 2.60 7.21 9.31
N LEU A 124 1.27 7.13 9.19
CA LEU A 124 0.63 6.51 8.02
C LEU A 124 0.85 7.32 6.74
N LEU A 125 0.74 8.65 6.83
CA LEU A 125 0.97 9.57 5.71
C LEU A 125 2.43 9.55 5.26
N THR A 126 3.37 9.53 6.21
CA THR A 126 4.80 9.42 5.99
C THR A 126 5.13 8.15 5.23
N ILE A 127 4.62 6.99 5.66
CA ILE A 127 4.86 5.71 4.97
C ILE A 127 4.30 5.72 3.55
N TYR A 128 3.08 6.28 3.37
CA TYR A 128 2.50 6.42 2.04
C TYR A 128 3.38 7.29 1.13
N MET A 129 3.81 8.46 1.60
CA MET A 129 4.63 9.37 0.81
C MET A 129 6.04 8.82 0.56
N ALA A 130 6.64 8.17 1.55
CA ALA A 130 7.95 7.52 1.41
C ALA A 130 7.90 6.43 0.34
N ASN A 131 6.90 5.55 0.37
CA ASN A 131 6.72 4.51 -0.65
C ASN A 131 6.58 5.09 -2.06
N LEU A 132 5.79 6.15 -2.18
CA LEU A 132 5.60 6.85 -3.45
C LEU A 132 6.89 7.52 -3.93
N ALA A 133 7.66 8.13 -3.03
CA ALA A 133 8.95 8.74 -3.34
C ALA A 133 9.97 7.69 -3.77
N THR A 134 10.08 6.56 -3.06
CA THR A 134 10.97 5.44 -3.43
C THR A 134 10.61 4.85 -4.79
N GLU A 135 9.31 4.65 -5.07
CA GLU A 135 8.84 4.20 -6.39
C GLU A 135 9.24 5.20 -7.49
N THR A 136 9.09 6.50 -7.21
CA THR A 136 9.45 7.57 -8.16
C THR A 136 10.95 7.64 -8.40
N ILE A 137 11.77 7.54 -7.35
CA ILE A 137 13.25 7.49 -7.45
C ILE A 137 13.68 6.28 -8.27
N PHE A 138 13.10 5.11 -8.01
CA PHE A 138 13.39 3.90 -8.78
C PHE A 138 13.07 4.09 -10.27
N ARG A 139 11.89 4.63 -10.59
CA ARG A 139 11.52 4.93 -11.99
C ARG A 139 12.47 5.92 -12.65
N MET A 140 12.83 7.00 -11.94
CA MET A 140 13.84 7.97 -12.42
C MET A 140 15.19 7.30 -12.67
N ALA A 141 15.65 6.43 -11.78
CA ALA A 141 16.90 5.69 -11.95
C ALA A 141 16.86 4.75 -13.16
N VAL A 142 15.71 4.11 -13.41
CA VAL A 142 15.50 3.26 -14.60
C VAL A 142 15.50 4.10 -15.88
N THR A 143 14.79 5.23 -15.93
CA THR A 143 14.76 6.09 -17.13
C THR A 143 16.11 6.73 -17.44
N ARG A 144 16.95 6.93 -16.42
CA ARG A 144 18.32 7.45 -16.57
C ARG A 144 19.34 6.35 -16.91
N GLY A 145 18.91 5.09 -17.03
CA GLY A 145 19.79 3.95 -17.32
C GLY A 145 20.71 3.54 -16.16
N LEU A 146 20.49 4.06 -14.95
CA LEU A 146 21.29 3.72 -13.76
C LEU A 146 20.96 2.34 -13.20
N VAL A 147 19.71 1.90 -13.35
CA VAL A 147 19.22 0.62 -12.82
C VAL A 147 18.39 -0.08 -13.90
N LYS A 148 18.61 -1.38 -14.09
CA LYS A 148 17.77 -2.20 -14.96
C LYS A 148 16.56 -2.71 -14.18
N ALA A 149 15.36 -2.46 -14.68
CA ALA A 149 14.14 -2.95 -14.05
C ALA A 149 14.10 -4.49 -14.05
N MET A 150 13.90 -5.08 -12.87
CA MET A 150 13.75 -6.52 -12.72
C MET A 150 12.31 -6.95 -13.02
N LYS A 151 12.14 -7.95 -13.88
CA LYS A 151 10.83 -8.53 -14.16
C LYS A 151 10.29 -9.20 -12.89
N HIS A 152 9.09 -8.82 -12.46
CA HIS A 152 8.45 -9.30 -11.22
C HIS A 152 9.20 -8.94 -9.92
N GLY A 153 9.94 -7.82 -9.90
CA GLY A 153 10.67 -7.38 -8.71
C GLY A 153 9.77 -7.19 -7.48
N GLU A 154 8.50 -6.83 -7.66
CA GLU A 154 7.51 -6.72 -6.60
C GLU A 154 7.21 -8.05 -5.88
N ILE A 155 7.33 -9.17 -6.60
CA ILE A 155 7.13 -10.52 -6.05
C ILE A 155 8.36 -10.91 -5.24
N LEU A 156 9.57 -10.68 -5.76
CA LEU A 156 10.80 -10.94 -5.03
C LEU A 156 10.86 -10.13 -3.73
N LEU A 157 10.51 -8.84 -3.80
CA LEU A 157 10.43 -7.98 -2.61
C LEU A 157 9.45 -8.54 -1.59
N PHE A 158 8.29 -9.02 -2.04
CA PHE A 158 7.32 -9.65 -1.15
C PHE A 158 7.81 -10.99 -0.58
N CYS A 159 8.52 -11.83 -1.35
CA CYS A 159 9.10 -13.08 -0.83
C CYS A 159 10.11 -12.82 0.29
N LEU A 160 11.00 -11.84 0.12
CA LEU A 160 11.95 -11.43 1.16
C LEU A 160 11.23 -10.87 2.39
N THR A 161 10.21 -10.04 2.15
CA THR A 161 9.41 -9.43 3.22
C THR A 161 8.62 -10.49 4.00
N ALA A 162 7.98 -11.43 3.31
CA ALA A 162 7.21 -12.52 3.90
C ALA A 162 8.11 -13.48 4.69
N SER A 163 9.29 -13.80 4.17
CA SER A 163 10.33 -14.58 4.88
C SER A 163 10.64 -13.98 6.25
N LEU A 164 11.00 -12.70 6.30
CA LEU A 164 11.37 -12.02 7.54
C LEU A 164 10.16 -11.83 8.48
N TYR A 165 8.99 -11.50 7.96
CA TYR A 165 7.77 -11.43 8.78
C TYR A 165 7.43 -12.78 9.42
N MET A 166 7.55 -13.87 8.67
CA MET A 166 7.26 -15.20 9.20
C MET A 166 8.31 -15.65 10.22
N PHE A 167 9.57 -15.30 10.00
CA PHE A 167 10.63 -15.50 10.99
C PHE A 167 10.32 -14.77 12.30
N PHE A 168 10.07 -13.46 12.25
CA PHE A 168 9.72 -12.69 13.44
C PHE A 168 8.38 -13.10 14.07
N PHE A 169 7.45 -13.65 13.28
CA PHE A 169 6.22 -14.21 13.82
C PHE A 169 6.48 -15.45 14.69
N ARG A 170 7.53 -16.22 14.37
CA ARG A 170 7.97 -17.34 15.20
C ARG A 170 8.90 -16.91 16.32
N CYS A 171 9.77 -15.92 16.14
CA CYS A 171 10.65 -15.50 17.23
C CYS A 171 9.84 -15.02 18.45
N LYS A 172 10.30 -15.38 19.66
CA LYS A 172 9.77 -14.83 20.91
C LYS A 172 9.89 -13.30 20.89
N ASP A 173 8.77 -12.61 21.16
CA ASP A 173 8.67 -11.15 21.12
C ASP A 173 9.13 -10.53 19.78
N GLY A 174 9.06 -11.30 18.68
CA GLY A 174 9.51 -10.89 17.35
C GLY A 174 8.55 -9.92 16.64
N LEU A 175 7.24 -10.06 16.83
CA LEU A 175 6.24 -9.12 16.30
C LEU A 175 5.24 -8.72 17.38
N ASN A 176 4.85 -7.45 17.38
CA ASN A 176 3.88 -6.89 18.32
C ASN A 176 2.66 -6.27 17.60
N GLY A 177 1.56 -6.10 18.35
CA GLY A 177 0.39 -5.35 17.91
C GLY A 177 -0.36 -5.94 16.71
N PHE A 178 -0.69 -5.08 15.73
CA PHE A 178 -1.54 -5.45 14.60
C PHE A 178 -0.91 -6.51 13.69
N ALA A 179 0.40 -6.41 13.40
CA ALA A 179 1.08 -7.36 12.51
C ALA A 179 1.05 -8.79 13.07
N PHE A 180 1.33 -8.95 14.37
CA PHE A 180 1.23 -10.24 15.05
C PHE A 180 -0.20 -10.80 15.02
N SER A 181 -1.19 -9.96 15.34
CA SER A 181 -2.61 -10.36 15.31
C SER A 181 -3.08 -10.78 13.91
N ALA A 182 -2.67 -10.03 12.88
CA ALA A 182 -2.99 -10.34 11.49
C ALA A 182 -2.34 -11.65 11.04
N LEU A 183 -1.05 -11.87 11.31
CA LEU A 183 -0.37 -13.12 10.95
C LEU A 183 -0.91 -14.33 11.73
N LYS A 184 -1.25 -14.15 13.02
CA LYS A 184 -1.92 -15.16 13.84
C LYS A 184 -3.29 -15.53 13.28
N PHE A 185 -4.04 -14.56 12.78
CA PHE A 185 -5.30 -14.82 12.09
C PHE A 185 -5.07 -15.54 10.75
N ILE A 186 -4.06 -15.12 9.98
CA ILE A 186 -3.70 -15.65 8.66
C ILE A 186 -3.24 -17.11 8.71
N VAL A 187 -2.22 -17.36 9.51
CA VAL A 187 -1.51 -18.63 9.54
C VAL A 187 -2.13 -19.59 10.56
N GLY A 188 -2.48 -19.10 11.75
CA GLY A 188 -2.99 -19.93 12.85
C GLY A 188 -2.11 -19.85 14.09
N LYS A 189 -2.62 -20.38 15.21
CA LYS A 189 -1.92 -20.37 16.50
C LYS A 189 -0.89 -21.49 16.61
N GLU A 190 -1.04 -22.53 15.79
CA GLU A 190 -0.24 -23.75 15.80
C GLU A 190 1.21 -23.52 15.35
N GLU A 191 1.49 -22.38 14.70
CA GLU A 191 2.83 -22.02 14.20
C GLU A 191 3.64 -21.13 15.15
N ILE A 192 3.08 -20.76 16.30
CA ILE A 192 3.78 -19.99 17.35
C ILE A 192 4.63 -20.98 18.18
N PRO A 193 5.85 -20.63 18.62
CA PRO A 193 6.60 -21.48 19.54
C PRO A 193 5.92 -21.56 20.90
N THR A 194 5.78 -22.78 21.40
CA THR A 194 5.31 -23.05 22.76
C THR A 194 6.53 -23.14 23.67
N HIS A 195 7.10 -22.00 24.09
CA HIS A 195 8.07 -21.99 25.19
C HIS A 195 7.46 -21.49 26.51
N SER A 196 6.13 -21.55 26.61
CA SER A 196 5.39 -21.28 27.85
C SER A 196 4.39 -22.42 28.09
N CYS A 197 4.89 -23.60 28.42
CA CYS A 197 4.10 -24.60 29.13
C CYS A 197 4.99 -25.21 30.20
N LEU A 198 4.85 -24.69 31.42
CA LEU A 198 5.09 -25.49 32.63
C LEU A 198 4.29 -26.80 32.52
N PRO A 199 4.84 -27.95 32.93
CA PRO A 199 4.13 -29.21 32.88
C PRO A 199 3.06 -29.22 33.97
N GLY A 200 1.79 -29.36 33.57
CA GLY A 200 0.70 -29.52 34.52
C GLY A 200 -0.65 -29.11 33.94
N HIS A 201 -1.38 -30.07 33.38
CA HIS A 201 -2.71 -30.45 33.85
C HIS A 201 -3.32 -31.47 32.89
N THR A 202 -3.26 -32.71 33.33
CA THR A 202 -4.14 -33.83 33.01
C THR A 202 -5.58 -33.34 32.82
N TYR A 203 -6.14 -33.52 31.63
CA TYR A 203 -7.60 -33.55 31.44
C TYR A 203 -8.00 -34.99 31.14
N LEU A 204 -8.56 -35.62 32.16
CA LEU A 204 -9.32 -36.86 32.11
C LEU A 204 -10.60 -36.66 31.30
N GLN A 205 -10.80 -37.57 30.34
CA GLN A 205 -11.99 -38.38 30.08
C GLN A 205 -13.40 -37.72 29.99
N GLY A 206 -14.09 -38.07 28.90
CA GLY A 206 -15.55 -38.06 28.77
C GLY A 206 -15.94 -37.93 27.30
N SER A 207 -16.78 -38.75 26.69
CA SER A 207 -17.57 -39.91 27.07
C SER A 207 -18.10 -40.47 25.74
N GLU A 208 -18.16 -41.79 25.62
CA GLU A 208 -18.71 -42.52 24.48
C GLU A 208 -20.15 -42.10 24.19
N ARG A 209 -20.48 -41.90 22.91
CA ARG A 209 -21.83 -42.16 22.40
C ARG A 209 -21.75 -42.87 21.05
N THR A 210 -21.79 -44.18 21.15
CA THR A 210 -22.29 -45.10 20.13
C THR A 210 -23.74 -44.72 19.79
N THR A 211 -24.05 -44.54 18.52
CA THR A 211 -25.43 -44.62 18.02
C THR A 211 -25.40 -45.28 16.65
N THR A 212 -25.61 -46.59 16.67
CA THR A 212 -26.02 -47.43 15.57
C THR A 212 -27.40 -46.99 15.08
N LEU A 213 -27.52 -46.55 13.82
CA LEU A 213 -28.81 -46.53 13.10
C LEU A 213 -28.58 -46.89 11.62
N LEU A 214 -28.92 -48.15 11.37
CA LEU A 214 -29.62 -48.75 10.23
C LEU A 214 -29.40 -48.24 8.79
N ASP A 215 -29.12 -49.26 7.99
CA ASP A 215 -29.09 -49.42 6.54
C ASP A 215 -30.35 -48.89 5.83
N GLU A 216 -30.17 -48.10 4.77
CA GLU A 216 -31.18 -47.97 3.72
C GLU A 216 -30.49 -47.78 2.36
N SER A 217 -30.67 -48.80 1.53
CA SER A 217 -30.06 -49.00 0.23
C SER A 217 -30.73 -48.12 -0.83
N ARG A 218 -29.94 -47.37 -1.62
CA ARG A 218 -30.41 -46.78 -2.89
C ARG A 218 -29.37 -46.96 -3.99
N GLU A 219 -29.77 -47.64 -5.06
CA GLU A 219 -29.01 -47.85 -6.28
C GLU A 219 -28.73 -46.54 -7.06
N PRO A 220 -27.65 -46.48 -7.88
CA PRO A 220 -27.32 -45.30 -8.68
C PRO A 220 -27.70 -45.46 -10.16
N THR A 221 -28.48 -44.51 -10.71
CA THR A 221 -28.70 -44.41 -12.16
C THR A 221 -27.79 -43.39 -12.86
N SER A 222 -27.19 -43.86 -13.96
CA SER A 222 -26.61 -43.18 -15.13
C SER A 222 -25.54 -42.10 -14.91
N ALA A 223 -24.29 -42.51 -15.15
CA ALA A 223 -23.09 -41.69 -15.17
C ALA A 223 -22.96 -40.83 -16.44
N SER A 224 -22.73 -39.52 -16.26
CA SER A 224 -22.08 -38.68 -17.28
C SER A 224 -20.57 -38.64 -17.01
N ARG A 225 -19.77 -38.77 -18.07
CA ARG A 225 -18.31 -38.97 -18.06
C ARG A 225 -17.50 -37.90 -17.31
N GLY A 226 -18.10 -36.74 -17.00
CA GLY A 226 -17.51 -35.66 -16.18
C GLY A 226 -17.74 -35.79 -14.66
N SER A 227 -18.56 -36.74 -14.21
CA SER A 227 -18.86 -37.01 -12.80
C SER A 227 -17.85 -37.98 -12.17
N CYS A 228 -17.30 -38.91 -12.95
CA CYS A 228 -16.37 -39.95 -12.48
C CYS A 228 -15.02 -39.38 -12.01
N ILE A 229 -14.46 -38.40 -12.72
CA ILE A 229 -13.22 -37.71 -12.31
C ILE A 229 -13.46 -36.88 -11.05
N ARG A 230 -14.62 -36.23 -10.92
CA ARG A 230 -15.02 -35.47 -9.73
C ARG A 230 -15.32 -36.37 -8.52
N ALA A 231 -15.81 -37.57 -8.74
CA ALA A 231 -16.06 -38.57 -7.71
C ALA A 231 -14.75 -39.23 -7.26
N LEU A 232 -13.85 -39.57 -8.20
CA LEU A 232 -12.53 -40.11 -7.91
C LEU A 232 -11.64 -39.08 -7.21
N ALA A 233 -11.64 -37.82 -7.66
CA ALA A 233 -10.95 -36.73 -6.99
C ALA A 233 -11.49 -36.49 -5.58
N ARG A 234 -12.81 -36.54 -5.37
CA ARG A 234 -13.42 -36.46 -4.02
C ARG A 234 -13.00 -37.65 -3.15
N LYS A 235 -13.03 -38.87 -3.67
CA LYS A 235 -12.67 -40.09 -2.94
C LYS A 235 -11.19 -40.11 -2.54
N MET A 236 -10.30 -39.63 -3.43
CA MET A 236 -8.88 -39.44 -3.15
C MET A 236 -8.63 -38.31 -2.16
N LEU A 237 -9.31 -37.16 -2.31
CA LEU A 237 -9.21 -36.05 -1.37
C LEU A 237 -9.69 -36.46 0.04
N ASP A 238 -10.81 -37.16 0.14
CA ASP A 238 -11.34 -37.66 1.41
C ASP A 238 -10.45 -38.73 2.03
N SER A 239 -9.85 -39.61 1.23
CA SER A 239 -8.92 -40.63 1.71
C SER A 239 -7.63 -39.99 2.28
N VAL A 240 -7.04 -39.06 1.53
CA VAL A 240 -5.81 -38.35 1.91
C VAL A 240 -6.02 -37.37 3.08
N CYS A 241 -7.17 -36.68 3.13
CA CYS A 241 -7.48 -35.77 4.23
C CYS A 241 -7.90 -36.49 5.52
N LYS A 242 -8.38 -37.74 5.46
CA LYS A 242 -8.76 -38.52 6.67
C LYS A 242 -7.64 -39.43 7.20
N HIS A 243 -6.80 -39.99 6.33
CA HIS A 243 -5.76 -40.96 6.71
C HIS A 243 -4.32 -40.46 6.48
N GLY A 244 -4.12 -39.17 6.23
CA GLY A 244 -2.80 -38.60 5.97
C GLY A 244 -1.84 -38.68 7.16
N PRO A 245 -0.51 -38.72 6.93
CA PRO A 245 0.48 -38.82 7.98
C PRO A 245 0.67 -37.48 8.73
N ARG A 246 1.06 -37.56 10.01
CA ARG A 246 1.40 -36.43 10.87
C ARG A 246 2.81 -36.61 11.43
N HIS A 247 3.64 -35.57 11.38
CA HIS A 247 4.93 -35.59 12.04
C HIS A 247 4.80 -35.40 13.55
N ARG A 248 5.72 -36.00 14.32
CA ARG A 248 5.80 -35.78 15.77
C ARG A 248 6.08 -34.32 16.13
N CYS A 249 6.92 -33.63 15.35
CA CYS A 249 7.26 -32.21 15.54
C CYS A 249 6.16 -31.24 15.08
N CYS A 250 5.05 -31.74 14.50
CA CYS A 250 3.95 -30.90 14.06
C CYS A 250 2.93 -30.70 15.19
N LYS A 251 2.65 -29.42 15.51
CA LYS A 251 1.78 -28.98 16.62
C LYS A 251 0.27 -29.06 16.32
N HIS A 252 -0.13 -29.51 15.14
CA HIS A 252 -1.54 -29.64 14.75
C HIS A 252 -2.10 -31.02 15.19
N TYR A 253 -2.37 -31.18 16.49
CA TYR A 253 -2.73 -32.49 17.07
C TYR A 253 -4.02 -33.12 16.52
N GLN A 254 -4.97 -32.31 16.05
CA GLN A 254 -6.29 -32.76 15.58
C GLN A 254 -6.35 -33.02 14.06
N ASP A 255 -5.36 -32.54 13.30
CA ASP A 255 -5.37 -32.58 11.84
C ASP A 255 -4.09 -33.29 11.34
N ASN A 256 -4.17 -34.05 10.24
CA ASN A 256 -2.96 -34.50 9.54
C ASN A 256 -2.33 -33.35 8.71
N CYS A 257 -1.06 -33.49 8.31
CA CYS A 257 -0.33 -32.38 7.67
C CYS A 257 -1.02 -31.86 6.39
N ILE A 258 -1.63 -32.77 5.63
CA ILE A 258 -2.31 -32.42 4.37
C ILE A 258 -3.64 -31.72 4.65
N SER A 259 -4.48 -32.26 5.54
CA SER A 259 -5.72 -31.61 5.98
C SER A 259 -5.44 -30.22 6.56
N TYR A 260 -4.38 -30.08 7.36
CA TYR A 260 -3.97 -28.78 7.92
C TYR A 260 -3.65 -27.73 6.84
N CYS A 261 -3.01 -28.14 5.74
CA CYS A 261 -2.74 -27.27 4.59
C CYS A 261 -4.03 -26.92 3.83
N VAL A 262 -4.85 -27.93 3.49
CA VAL A 262 -6.08 -27.75 2.70
C VAL A 262 -7.12 -26.91 3.46
N LYS A 263 -7.31 -27.16 4.76
CA LYS A 263 -8.20 -26.38 5.63
C LYS A 263 -7.72 -24.93 5.74
N GLY A 264 -6.41 -24.71 5.84
CA GLY A 264 -5.80 -23.38 5.79
C GLY A 264 -6.07 -22.66 4.47
N PHE A 265 -5.88 -23.35 3.34
CA PHE A 265 -6.18 -22.83 2.01
C PHE A 265 -7.64 -22.41 1.88
N ILE A 266 -8.60 -23.30 2.15
CA ILE A 266 -10.04 -23.05 1.96
C ILE A 266 -10.49 -21.87 2.83
N ARG A 267 -10.05 -21.84 4.09
CA ARG A 267 -10.40 -20.76 5.01
C ARG A 267 -9.94 -19.39 4.48
N MET A 268 -8.67 -19.27 4.09
CA MET A 268 -8.14 -17.96 3.68
C MET A 268 -8.46 -17.58 2.25
N PHE A 269 -8.69 -18.56 1.39
CA PHE A 269 -9.31 -18.34 0.09
C PHE A 269 -10.70 -17.72 0.26
N SER A 270 -11.54 -18.28 1.13
CA SER A 270 -12.90 -17.79 1.37
C SER A 270 -12.91 -16.37 1.94
N VAL A 271 -12.02 -16.08 2.89
CA VAL A 271 -11.86 -14.72 3.45
C VAL A 271 -11.42 -13.73 2.37
N GLY A 272 -10.41 -14.07 1.57
CA GLY A 272 -9.93 -13.20 0.49
C GLY A 272 -11.00 -12.92 -0.55
N TYR A 273 -11.75 -13.96 -0.96
CA TYR A 273 -12.86 -13.84 -1.89
C TYR A 273 -13.96 -12.92 -1.34
N LEU A 274 -14.33 -13.07 -0.06
CA LEU A 274 -15.34 -12.25 0.59
C LEU A 274 -14.92 -10.77 0.66
N ILE A 275 -13.66 -10.50 1.03
CA ILE A 275 -13.12 -9.13 1.08
C ILE A 275 -13.26 -8.47 -0.30
N GLN A 276 -12.90 -9.18 -1.36
CA GLN A 276 -12.92 -8.61 -2.70
C GLN A 276 -14.34 -8.38 -3.23
N CYS A 277 -15.28 -9.26 -2.87
CA CYS A 277 -16.70 -9.02 -3.12
C CYS A 277 -17.17 -7.74 -2.41
N CYS A 278 -16.86 -7.60 -1.11
CA CYS A 278 -17.24 -6.42 -0.33
C CYS A 278 -16.64 -5.10 -0.85
N LEU A 279 -15.43 -5.11 -1.41
CA LEU A 279 -14.81 -3.90 -1.97
C LEU A 279 -15.44 -3.42 -3.28
N LYS A 280 -16.05 -4.31 -4.07
CA LYS A 280 -16.67 -3.97 -5.37
C LYS A 280 -18.16 -3.63 -5.29
N VAL A 281 -18.82 -4.04 -4.21
CA VAL A 281 -20.25 -3.75 -4.00
C VAL A 281 -20.53 -2.23 -3.90
N PRO A 282 -19.75 -1.40 -3.16
CA PRO A 282 -20.04 0.02 -3.00
C PRO A 282 -19.93 0.83 -4.29
N SER A 283 -18.96 0.52 -5.16
CA SER A 283 -18.78 1.22 -6.44
C SER A 283 -19.90 0.94 -7.44
N THR A 284 -20.62 -0.17 -7.27
CA THR A 284 -21.69 -0.62 -8.18
C THR A 284 -23.07 -0.57 -7.53
N PHE A 285 -23.17 -0.19 -6.24
CA PHE A 285 -24.41 -0.18 -5.46
C PHE A 285 -25.55 0.57 -6.14
N ARG A 286 -25.23 1.67 -6.84
CA ARG A 286 -26.19 2.46 -7.63
C ARG A 286 -26.77 1.71 -8.84
N HIS A 287 -26.04 0.75 -9.40
CA HIS A 287 -26.46 -0.10 -10.52
C HIS A 287 -27.09 -1.43 -10.08
N VAL A 288 -26.86 -1.86 -8.83
CA VAL A 288 -27.43 -3.10 -8.28
C VAL A 288 -28.95 -3.00 -8.12
N PHE A 289 -29.47 -1.83 -7.75
CA PHE A 289 -30.92 -1.61 -7.65
C PHE A 289 -31.63 -1.57 -9.01
N THR A 290 -30.92 -1.28 -10.10
CA THR A 290 -31.52 -1.16 -11.42
C THR A 290 -31.41 -2.45 -12.26
N LYS A 291 -30.41 -3.31 -12.02
CA LYS A 291 -30.28 -4.63 -12.70
C LYS A 291 -29.65 -5.70 -11.78
N PRO A 292 -30.45 -6.48 -11.01
CA PRO A 292 -29.94 -7.47 -10.06
C PRO A 292 -29.22 -8.66 -10.72
N SER A 293 -29.53 -8.99 -11.98
CA SER A 293 -28.87 -10.08 -12.72
C SER A 293 -27.37 -9.86 -12.95
N ARG A 294 -26.89 -8.60 -12.97
CA ARG A 294 -25.46 -8.30 -13.08
C ARG A 294 -24.68 -8.59 -11.79
N LEU A 295 -25.35 -8.69 -10.64
CA LEU A 295 -24.71 -8.98 -9.35
C LEU A 295 -24.05 -10.36 -9.35
N LEU A 296 -24.72 -11.38 -9.90
CA LEU A 296 -24.18 -12.74 -9.95
C LEU A 296 -22.91 -12.81 -10.84
N SER A 297 -22.94 -12.11 -11.99
CA SER A 297 -21.77 -12.00 -12.87
C SER A 297 -20.62 -11.18 -12.28
N LEU A 298 -20.93 -10.21 -11.39
CA LEU A 298 -19.95 -9.41 -10.67
C LEU A 298 -19.28 -10.17 -9.53
N LEU A 299 -20.00 -11.09 -8.87
CA LEU A 299 -19.45 -12.02 -7.89
C LEU A 299 -18.52 -13.02 -8.57
N TYR A 300 -18.92 -13.58 -9.72
CA TYR A 300 -18.11 -14.50 -10.52
C TYR A 300 -17.12 -13.78 -11.47
N ASN A 301 -16.42 -12.77 -10.98
CA ASN A 301 -15.36 -12.11 -11.74
C ASN A 301 -14.01 -12.73 -11.40
N LYS A 302 -13.19 -13.02 -12.43
CA LYS A 302 -11.82 -13.56 -12.28
C LYS A 302 -10.96 -12.75 -11.32
N GLU A 303 -11.16 -11.44 -11.26
CA GLU A 303 -10.45 -10.59 -10.32
C GLU A 303 -10.75 -10.95 -8.86
N ASN A 304 -11.99 -11.30 -8.51
CA ASN A 304 -12.41 -11.66 -7.14
C ASN A 304 -11.74 -12.94 -6.63
N PHE A 305 -11.34 -13.80 -7.57
CA PHE A 305 -10.60 -15.03 -7.28
C PHE A 305 -9.14 -14.75 -6.93
N GLN A 306 -8.53 -13.69 -7.46
CA GLN A 306 -7.09 -13.44 -7.33
C GLN A 306 -6.66 -13.21 -5.88
N LEU A 307 -7.40 -12.40 -5.10
CA LEU A 307 -7.06 -12.16 -3.70
C LEU A 307 -7.26 -13.43 -2.84
N GLY A 308 -8.33 -14.19 -3.11
CA GLY A 308 -8.56 -15.49 -2.48
C GLY A 308 -7.44 -16.49 -2.79
N ALA A 309 -7.07 -16.63 -4.06
CA ALA A 309 -6.00 -17.51 -4.51
C ALA A 309 -4.65 -17.13 -3.89
N PHE A 310 -4.36 -15.83 -3.79
CA PHE A 310 -3.19 -15.31 -3.11
C PHE A 310 -3.17 -15.72 -1.62
N LEU A 311 -4.19 -15.35 -0.84
CA LEU A 311 -4.21 -15.63 0.60
C LEU A 311 -4.26 -17.13 0.92
N GLY A 312 -5.08 -17.89 0.20
CA GLY A 312 -5.18 -19.34 0.35
C GLY A 312 -3.86 -20.04 0.04
N SER A 313 -3.24 -19.72 -1.10
CA SER A 313 -1.96 -20.33 -1.51
C SER A 313 -0.83 -19.92 -0.58
N PHE A 314 -0.78 -18.67 -0.14
CA PHE A 314 0.21 -18.19 0.83
C PHE A 314 0.23 -19.06 2.09
N VAL A 315 -0.95 -19.27 2.70
CA VAL A 315 -1.09 -20.07 3.92
C VAL A 315 -0.78 -21.55 3.66
N SER A 316 -1.28 -22.10 2.56
CA SER A 316 -1.03 -23.51 2.21
C SER A 316 0.45 -23.80 1.97
N ILE A 317 1.13 -22.96 1.20
CA ILE A 317 2.56 -23.11 0.90
C ILE A 317 3.39 -22.94 2.17
N TYR A 318 3.06 -21.95 3.01
CA TYR A 318 3.76 -21.74 4.28
C TYR A 318 3.65 -22.96 5.21
N LYS A 319 2.42 -23.44 5.44
CA LYS A 319 2.16 -24.61 6.29
C LYS A 319 2.79 -25.87 5.73
N GLY A 320 2.60 -26.13 4.43
CA GLY A 320 3.16 -27.30 3.75
C GLY A 320 4.68 -27.33 3.81
N THR A 321 5.33 -26.21 3.52
CA THR A 321 6.80 -26.09 3.61
C THR A 321 7.29 -26.27 5.05
N SER A 322 6.59 -25.69 6.02
CA SER A 322 6.94 -25.80 7.44
C SER A 322 6.82 -27.24 7.95
N CYS A 323 5.75 -27.96 7.55
CA CYS A 323 5.60 -29.38 7.83
C CYS A 323 6.70 -30.21 7.15
N LEU A 324 7.01 -29.94 5.88
CA LEU A 324 8.08 -30.63 5.15
C LEU A 324 9.45 -30.44 5.81
N LEU A 325 9.78 -29.21 6.22
CA LEU A 325 11.04 -28.92 6.91
C LEU A 325 11.12 -29.61 8.29
N ARG A 326 10.00 -29.68 9.02
CA ARG A 326 9.90 -30.46 10.27
C ARG A 326 10.12 -31.95 10.05
N TRP A 327 9.62 -32.51 8.94
CA TRP A 327 9.88 -33.91 8.57
C TRP A 327 11.36 -34.13 8.25
N MET A 328 11.96 -33.27 7.42
CA MET A 328 13.34 -33.45 6.98
C MET A 328 14.36 -33.26 8.11
N ARG A 329 14.14 -32.28 9.02
CA ARG A 329 15.09 -31.97 10.09
C ARG A 329 14.75 -32.59 11.45
N ASN A 330 13.60 -33.27 11.57
CA ASN A 330 13.09 -33.80 12.85
C ASN A 330 13.09 -32.79 14.02
N LEU A 331 12.94 -31.50 13.71
CA LEU A 331 13.03 -30.39 14.68
C LEU A 331 12.04 -29.28 14.30
N ASP A 332 11.54 -28.53 15.28
CA ASP A 332 10.72 -27.32 15.03
C ASP A 332 11.57 -26.07 15.27
N ASP A 333 12.20 -25.58 14.20
CA ASP A 333 13.10 -24.41 14.21
C ASP A 333 12.37 -23.15 13.75
N GLU A 334 12.77 -21.99 14.26
CA GLU A 334 12.31 -20.68 13.80
C GLU A 334 12.83 -20.40 12.38
N LEU A 335 14.02 -20.89 12.03
CA LEU A 335 14.61 -20.74 10.69
C LEU A 335 13.77 -21.37 9.58
N HIS A 336 12.94 -22.38 9.90
CA HIS A 336 12.00 -22.94 8.93
C HIS A 336 11.02 -21.89 8.40
N ALA A 337 10.69 -20.89 9.21
CA ALA A 337 9.79 -19.82 8.82
C ALA A 337 10.39 -18.87 7.78
N LEU A 338 11.72 -18.72 7.71
CA LEU A 338 12.37 -17.95 6.65
C LEU A 338 12.14 -18.61 5.29
N ILE A 339 12.46 -19.89 5.17
CA ILE A 339 12.32 -20.66 3.93
C ILE A 339 10.83 -20.77 3.56
N ALA A 340 9.99 -21.15 4.52
CA ALA A 340 8.55 -21.28 4.30
C ALA A 340 7.90 -19.94 3.94
N GLY A 341 8.31 -18.83 4.56
CA GLY A 341 7.82 -17.49 4.25
C GLY A 341 8.26 -17.02 2.88
N PHE A 342 9.51 -17.29 2.48
CA PHE A 342 10.02 -16.97 1.15
C PHE A 342 9.23 -17.72 0.06
N LEU A 343 9.05 -19.04 0.21
CA LEU A 343 8.27 -19.84 -0.73
C LEU A 343 6.79 -19.45 -0.74
N ALA A 344 6.19 -19.17 0.43
CA ALA A 344 4.83 -18.67 0.51
C ALA A 344 4.66 -17.31 -0.21
N GLY A 345 5.71 -16.49 -0.22
CA GLY A 345 5.76 -15.24 -0.97
C GLY A 345 5.43 -15.38 -2.47
N THR A 346 5.76 -16.52 -3.07
CA THR A 346 5.46 -16.79 -4.50
C THR A 346 3.96 -16.77 -4.81
N SER A 347 3.09 -16.96 -3.81
CA SER A 347 1.64 -16.76 -3.97
C SER A 347 1.26 -15.39 -4.54
N MET A 348 2.12 -14.37 -4.42
CA MET A 348 1.89 -13.04 -5.00
C MET A 348 1.84 -13.03 -6.53
N PHE A 349 2.23 -14.13 -7.20
CA PHE A 349 1.93 -14.33 -8.62
C PHE A 349 0.43 -14.28 -8.93
N PHE A 350 -0.44 -14.69 -8.00
CA PHE A 350 -1.89 -14.63 -8.16
C PHE A 350 -2.46 -13.22 -8.05
N TYR A 351 -1.86 -12.36 -7.22
CA TYR A 351 -2.30 -10.99 -6.98
C TYR A 351 -1.12 -10.01 -6.95
N LYS A 352 -0.63 -9.66 -8.15
CA LYS A 352 0.53 -8.77 -8.31
C LYS A 352 0.16 -7.34 -7.92
N SER A 353 0.80 -6.82 -6.86
CA SER A 353 0.57 -5.45 -6.40
C SER A 353 1.81 -4.83 -5.78
N THR A 354 2.51 -3.98 -6.53
CA THR A 354 3.67 -3.21 -6.05
C THR A 354 3.35 -2.40 -4.80
N SER A 355 2.13 -1.87 -4.69
CA SER A 355 1.71 -1.08 -3.52
C SER A 355 1.67 -1.91 -2.24
N ILE A 356 1.22 -3.17 -2.31
CA ILE A 356 1.18 -4.05 -1.14
C ILE A 356 2.60 -4.49 -0.77
N SER A 357 3.43 -4.90 -1.74
CA SER A 357 4.81 -5.29 -1.48
C SER A 357 5.60 -4.17 -0.83
N MET A 358 5.53 -2.95 -1.39
CA MET A 358 6.24 -1.78 -0.85
C MET A 358 5.73 -1.40 0.54
N TYR A 359 4.40 -1.43 0.76
CA TYR A 359 3.85 -1.12 2.08
C TYR A 359 4.32 -2.09 3.16
N LEU A 360 4.23 -3.40 2.89
CA LEU A 360 4.68 -4.42 3.84
C LEU A 360 6.19 -4.35 4.06
N PHE A 361 6.97 -4.12 3.01
CA PHE A 361 8.42 -3.94 3.14
C PHE A 361 8.77 -2.74 4.01
N SER A 362 8.14 -1.58 3.79
CA SER A 362 8.39 -0.39 4.61
C SER A 362 7.93 -0.57 6.06
N LYS A 363 6.84 -1.30 6.30
CA LYS A 363 6.44 -1.69 7.66
C LYS A 363 7.41 -2.66 8.32
N LEU A 364 8.04 -3.53 7.54
CA LEU A 364 9.09 -4.41 8.04
C LEU A 364 10.33 -3.59 8.43
N VAL A 365 10.77 -2.65 7.59
CA VAL A 365 11.87 -1.73 7.89
C VAL A 365 11.60 -0.92 9.15
N GLU A 366 10.39 -0.38 9.30
CA GLU A 366 9.96 0.32 10.53
C GLU A 366 10.07 -0.58 11.76
N THR A 367 9.61 -1.83 11.66
CA THR A 367 9.68 -2.81 12.76
C THR A 367 11.13 -3.14 13.11
N LEU A 368 11.99 -3.34 12.11
CA LEU A 368 13.42 -3.60 12.28
C LEU A 368 14.14 -2.43 12.94
N TYR A 369 13.78 -1.19 12.55
CA TYR A 369 14.35 0.03 13.14
C TYR A 369 14.02 0.12 14.64
N PHE A 370 12.75 -0.01 15.02
CA PHE A 370 12.36 0.03 16.43
C PHE A 370 12.98 -1.10 17.26
N LYS A 371 13.07 -2.32 16.70
CA LYS A 371 13.82 -3.40 17.36
C LYS A 371 15.30 -3.09 17.54
N GLY A 372 15.93 -2.43 16.58
CA GLY A 372 17.32 -2.02 16.71
C GLY A 372 17.51 -0.89 17.74
N ILE A 373 16.50 -0.04 17.96
CA ILE A 373 16.49 0.92 19.09
C ILE A 373 16.37 0.17 20.43
N GLU A 374 15.43 -0.78 20.54
CA GLU A 374 15.28 -1.61 21.74
C GLU A 374 16.56 -2.38 22.08
N ALA A 375 17.30 -2.82 21.05
CA ALA A 375 18.60 -3.47 21.20
C ALA A 375 19.78 -2.50 21.44
N GLY A 376 19.52 -1.19 21.56
CA GLY A 376 20.55 -0.17 21.79
C GLY A 376 21.49 0.09 20.60
N LYS A 377 21.16 -0.39 19.40
CA LYS A 377 22.00 -0.27 18.18
C LYS A 377 21.71 0.97 17.34
N PHE A 378 20.51 1.52 17.43
CA PHE A 378 20.11 2.72 16.67
C PHE A 378 19.63 3.84 17.59
N PRO A 379 19.93 5.11 17.25
CA PRO A 379 19.37 6.25 17.95
C PRO A 379 17.89 6.45 17.61
N TYR A 380 17.10 6.91 18.58
CA TYR A 380 15.73 7.37 18.37
C TYR A 380 15.74 8.82 17.90
N PHE A 381 15.17 9.07 16.72
CA PHE A 381 15.03 10.43 16.18
C PHE A 381 13.64 10.98 16.47
N PRO A 382 13.50 12.00 17.34
CA PRO A 382 12.22 12.67 17.53
C PRO A 382 11.79 13.30 16.20
N GLU A 383 10.50 13.17 15.86
CA GLU A 383 9.89 13.77 14.66
C GLU A 383 10.43 13.26 13.31
N ALA A 384 11.08 12.09 13.29
CA ALA A 384 11.52 11.45 12.05
C ALA A 384 10.37 11.30 11.02
N ASP A 385 9.15 11.06 11.49
CA ASP A 385 7.96 10.96 10.64
C ASP A 385 7.71 12.24 9.82
N THR A 386 7.92 13.41 10.44
CA THR A 386 7.73 14.74 9.87
C THR A 386 8.81 15.03 8.83
N ILE A 387 10.08 14.74 9.15
CA ILE A 387 11.21 14.95 8.24
C ILE A 387 11.10 14.04 7.02
N ILE A 388 10.85 12.74 7.23
CA ILE A 388 10.70 11.77 6.13
C ILE A 388 9.53 12.16 5.24
N TYR A 389 8.41 12.62 5.80
CA TYR A 389 7.27 13.10 5.02
C TYR A 389 7.65 14.29 4.14
N ALA A 390 8.34 15.29 4.71
CA ALA A 390 8.72 16.50 3.99
C ALA A 390 9.67 16.21 2.83
N ILE A 391 10.73 15.41 3.09
CA ILE A 391 11.68 15.00 2.05
C ILE A 391 10.99 14.17 0.97
N SER A 392 10.16 13.20 1.35
CA SER A 392 9.46 12.33 0.40
C SER A 392 8.49 13.12 -0.48
N THR A 393 7.77 14.09 0.11
CA THR A 393 6.89 15.00 -0.63
C THR A 393 7.69 15.89 -1.57
N ALA A 394 8.82 16.44 -1.11
CA ALA A 394 9.70 17.26 -1.94
C ALA A 394 10.24 16.51 -3.16
N ILE A 395 10.64 15.23 -2.99
CA ILE A 395 11.06 14.36 -4.09
C ILE A 395 9.91 14.15 -5.09
N CYS A 396 8.70 13.87 -4.60
CA CYS A 396 7.54 13.67 -5.47
C CYS A 396 7.20 14.94 -6.27
N PHE A 397 7.29 16.12 -5.66
CA PHE A 397 7.08 17.40 -6.35
C PHE A 397 8.21 17.72 -7.33
N GLN A 398 9.46 17.39 -6.99
CA GLN A 398 10.58 17.48 -7.92
C GLN A 398 10.32 16.67 -9.18
N ALA A 399 9.91 15.42 -9.04
CA ALA A 399 9.52 14.60 -10.17
C ALA A 399 8.28 15.16 -10.89
N ALA A 400 7.27 15.65 -10.17
CA ALA A 400 6.07 16.20 -10.81
C ALA A 400 6.33 17.46 -11.65
N VAL A 401 7.35 18.24 -11.31
CA VAL A 401 7.80 19.41 -12.07
C VAL A 401 8.72 18.99 -13.22
N MET A 402 9.74 18.19 -12.94
CA MET A 402 10.86 17.94 -13.86
C MET A 402 10.76 16.65 -14.68
N GLU A 403 10.10 15.62 -14.17
CA GLU A 403 10.07 14.26 -14.73
C GLU A 403 8.71 13.59 -14.47
N MET A 404 7.62 14.24 -14.90
CA MET A 404 6.25 13.81 -14.63
C MET A 404 5.98 12.36 -15.08
N GLN A 405 6.64 11.91 -16.14
CA GLN A 405 6.61 10.54 -16.66
C GLN A 405 6.98 9.47 -15.63
N ASN A 406 7.82 9.82 -14.65
CA ASN A 406 8.31 8.91 -13.62
C ASN A 406 7.39 8.87 -12.39
N LEU A 407 6.38 9.74 -12.33
CA LEU A 407 5.44 9.81 -11.23
C LEU A 407 4.30 8.80 -11.41
N ARG A 408 3.77 8.28 -10.30
CA ARG A 408 2.62 7.37 -10.34
C ARG A 408 1.38 8.09 -10.93
N PRO A 409 0.69 7.53 -11.95
CA PRO A 409 -0.43 8.21 -12.62
C PRO A 409 -1.58 8.61 -11.69
N SER A 410 -1.89 7.79 -10.67
CA SER A 410 -2.91 8.10 -9.67
C SER A 410 -2.55 9.32 -8.82
N TYR A 411 -1.26 9.49 -8.51
CA TYR A 411 -0.78 10.65 -7.76
C TYR A 411 -0.76 11.91 -8.62
N TRP A 412 -0.37 11.81 -9.89
CA TRP A 412 -0.50 12.92 -10.84
C TRP A 412 -1.96 13.40 -10.97
N LYS A 413 -2.91 12.47 -11.18
CA LYS A 413 -4.35 12.79 -11.20
C LYS A 413 -4.81 13.45 -9.90
N PHE A 414 -4.27 13.03 -8.76
CA PHE A 414 -4.54 13.66 -7.47
C PHE A 414 -4.05 15.11 -7.41
N LEU A 415 -2.82 15.38 -7.86
CA LEU A 415 -2.26 16.75 -7.92
C LEU A 415 -3.06 17.66 -8.86
N LEU A 416 -3.45 17.16 -10.04
CA LEU A 416 -4.33 17.90 -10.94
C LEU A 416 -5.68 18.21 -10.32
N ARG A 417 -6.30 17.23 -9.65
CA ARG A 417 -7.57 17.45 -8.96
C ARG A 417 -7.42 18.51 -7.88
N LEU A 418 -6.37 18.44 -7.06
CA LEU A 418 -6.11 19.39 -5.97
C LEU A 418 -5.90 20.82 -6.49
N THR A 419 -5.23 20.97 -7.63
CA THR A 419 -4.91 22.28 -8.23
C THR A 419 -5.93 22.75 -9.26
N LYS A 420 -7.05 22.04 -9.45
CA LYS A 420 -8.07 22.32 -10.49
C LYS A 420 -7.47 22.37 -11.90
N GLY A 421 -6.53 21.47 -12.18
CA GLY A 421 -5.83 21.36 -13.47
C GLY A 421 -4.65 22.33 -13.64
N ARG A 422 -4.49 23.31 -12.75
CA ARG A 422 -3.48 24.37 -12.91
C ARG A 422 -2.03 23.86 -12.89
N PHE A 423 -1.76 22.74 -12.23
CA PHE A 423 -0.39 22.18 -12.20
C PHE A 423 0.08 21.66 -13.58
N ALA A 424 -0.85 21.39 -14.51
CA ALA A 424 -0.52 21.11 -15.90
C ALA A 424 -0.11 22.36 -16.69
N LEU A 425 -0.50 23.56 -16.23
CA LEU A 425 -0.26 24.83 -16.93
C LEU A 425 1.15 25.39 -16.72
N MET A 426 2.03 24.70 -15.99
CA MET A 426 3.42 25.13 -15.84
C MET A 426 4.15 25.06 -17.19
N ASN A 427 4.98 26.06 -17.47
CA ASN A 427 5.80 26.11 -18.67
C ASN A 427 7.00 25.16 -18.56
N ARG A 428 6.80 23.90 -18.94
CA ARG A 428 7.83 22.86 -18.83
C ARG A 428 8.87 22.90 -19.94
N LYS A 429 8.60 23.56 -21.07
CA LYS A 429 9.56 23.72 -22.18
C LYS A 429 10.83 24.43 -21.71
N VAL A 430 10.68 25.52 -20.95
CA VAL A 430 11.80 26.26 -20.37
C VAL A 430 12.63 25.39 -19.41
N LEU A 431 11.99 24.44 -18.72
CA LEU A 431 12.66 23.52 -17.78
C LEU A 431 13.47 22.42 -18.48
N ASP A 432 13.25 22.16 -19.78
CA ASP A 432 14.02 21.17 -20.55
C ASP A 432 15.50 21.53 -20.65
N THR A 433 15.82 22.82 -20.48
CA THR A 433 17.19 23.34 -20.31
C THR A 433 18.01 22.55 -19.28
N PHE A 434 17.36 21.93 -18.27
CA PHE A 434 18.02 21.12 -17.25
C PHE A 434 18.26 19.65 -17.66
N GLY A 435 17.86 19.23 -18.86
CA GLY A 435 18.11 17.90 -19.41
C GLY A 435 17.20 16.79 -18.86
N THR A 436 16.09 17.14 -18.20
CA THR A 436 15.16 16.16 -17.60
C THR A 436 13.98 15.77 -18.50
N GLN A 437 13.87 16.37 -19.70
CA GLN A 437 12.72 16.20 -20.60
C GLN A 437 11.39 16.49 -19.88
N ALA A 438 11.33 17.60 -19.15
CA ALA A 438 10.15 18.03 -18.41
C ALA A 438 8.93 18.22 -19.32
N SER A 439 9.11 18.67 -20.56
CA SER A 439 8.00 18.87 -21.51
C SER A 439 7.51 17.61 -22.22
N ARG A 440 8.10 16.43 -21.97
CA ARG A 440 7.84 15.19 -22.73
C ARG A 440 6.36 14.82 -22.89
N ASN A 441 5.55 15.06 -21.86
CA ASN A 441 4.12 14.78 -21.89
C ASN A 441 3.24 16.03 -22.11
N PHE A 442 3.86 17.17 -22.46
CA PHE A 442 3.26 18.50 -22.55
C PHE A 442 3.74 19.29 -23.79
N HIS A 443 4.20 18.62 -24.85
CA HIS A 443 4.78 19.27 -26.03
C HIS A 443 3.86 20.31 -26.68
N ASP A 444 2.54 20.06 -26.68
CA ASP A 444 1.54 20.92 -27.31
C ASP A 444 1.15 22.14 -26.45
N PHE A 445 1.64 22.22 -25.21
CA PHE A 445 1.31 23.32 -24.30
C PHE A 445 2.38 24.40 -24.35
N THR A 446 1.98 25.59 -24.82
CA THR A 446 2.72 26.85 -24.67
C THR A 446 1.81 27.85 -23.95
N PRO A 447 2.23 28.44 -22.81
CA PRO A 447 1.40 29.40 -22.11
C PRO A 447 1.24 30.69 -22.92
N LYS A 448 0.03 31.25 -22.93
CA LYS A 448 -0.23 32.59 -23.47
C LYS A 448 0.08 33.62 -22.37
N LEU A 449 1.27 34.19 -22.40
CA LEU A 449 1.75 35.15 -21.40
C LEU A 449 1.48 36.59 -21.85
N ASP A 450 1.09 37.46 -20.93
CA ASP A 450 0.96 38.90 -21.17
C ASP A 450 2.37 39.54 -21.21
N PRO A 451 2.79 40.13 -22.34
CA PRO A 451 4.14 40.68 -22.51
C PRO A 451 4.52 41.73 -21.46
N ARG A 452 3.55 42.40 -20.82
CA ARG A 452 3.79 43.40 -19.77
C ARG A 452 4.39 42.83 -18.49
N TYR A 453 4.27 41.52 -18.28
CA TYR A 453 4.69 40.84 -17.05
C TYR A 453 5.78 39.78 -17.29
N VAL A 454 6.38 39.79 -18.48
CA VAL A 454 7.39 38.83 -18.94
C VAL A 454 8.78 39.46 -18.79
N MET A 455 9.76 38.71 -18.29
CA MET A 455 11.14 39.19 -18.14
C MET A 455 12.03 38.79 -19.31
N CYS A 456 11.70 37.70 -20.02
CA CYS A 456 12.41 37.25 -21.21
C CYS A 456 11.42 37.11 -22.38
N PRO A 457 11.65 37.77 -23.54
CA PRO A 457 10.75 37.63 -24.68
C PRO A 457 10.62 36.17 -25.12
N VAL A 458 9.41 35.79 -25.51
CA VAL A 458 8.94 34.40 -25.73
C VAL A 458 9.70 33.68 -26.88
N ASP A 459 10.45 34.42 -27.70
CA ASP A 459 11.07 33.94 -28.95
C ASP A 459 12.54 33.49 -28.84
N MET A 460 13.08 33.31 -27.63
CA MET A 460 14.42 32.72 -27.47
C MET A 460 14.29 31.20 -27.30
N ASP A 461 13.99 30.51 -28.41
CA ASP A 461 14.30 29.09 -28.55
C ASP A 461 15.83 28.94 -28.44
N LEU A 462 16.30 28.30 -27.37
CA LEU A 462 17.72 28.05 -27.08
C LEU A 462 17.93 26.59 -26.67
#